data_AF-A4S7L5-F1
#
_entry.id   AF-A4S7L5-F1
#
_cell.length_a   1.000
_cell.length_b   1.000
_cell.length_c   1.000
_cell.angle_alpha   90.00
_cell.angle_beta   90.00
_cell.angle_gamma   90.00
#
_symmetry.space_group_name_H-M   'P 1'
#
loop_
_entity.id
_entity.type
_entity.pdbx_description
1 polymer ?
#
loop_
_entity_poly.entity_id
_entity_poly.type
_entity_poly.pdbx_seq_one_letter_code
_entity_poly.pdbx_strand_id
1 'polypeptide(L)'
;MAHIVNTIVPQAPPTGPNAEGSIELLDEQLASILKDVDVRARANALDAPNSAAVHIVMKVHAFDTIICRLDEHLLEFAAAELVSELAELGRRHAELRHTRSCVAIGFGDAELRATFDALRSSIETLRHAVENDDFEAVFTTLNGGKEIIDSHLRWCRDQCELFKSAEDEHPDFLEDEPPLTTKFFKATVKVIQSHEKQLSKFKSECIRNWPPLFKNFGRVKYIQGFAEQLQNQLHLDLNESTPEEAKAVFDQVLAFTDGFAVWCGDLVAQVEGSDVFILFEPIARAMMESLKAIRTDAESQSALARQALSMIDYAVTQRALAATTRSGLQTALADGTSALEDQLAAEIAHMDAAKISRETTFETDKMRIEEALTTSEQESDGRRAVLEDDIRSQQDTIARLQNLKREEAAASSSINPLKWERFSRSTELAEAVSALRMSKQNLKNEELANEKARGDARKAVHSLERGLKKDLVECDVRAKKIRDDVAKELKKQTLDAQRKTPEDAKAHKASLASRRAVFQQQRAAAKLIASESREATRIQAQLAYYMRNLKARES
;
A
#
# COMPACT_ATOMS: atom_id res chain seq x y z
N MET A 1 24.01 10.29 -118.26
CA MET A 1 25.32 10.84 -117.86
C MET A 1 25.20 11.82 -116.71
N ALA A 2 24.45 12.93 -116.78
CA ALA A 2 24.25 13.83 -115.63
C ALA A 2 23.71 13.12 -114.37
N HIS A 3 22.79 12.16 -114.54
CA HIS A 3 22.25 11.35 -113.43
C HIS A 3 23.27 10.37 -112.80
N ILE A 4 24.30 9.98 -113.57
CA ILE A 4 25.39 9.06 -113.18
C ILE A 4 26.54 9.86 -112.54
N VAL A 5 26.83 11.07 -113.05
CA VAL A 5 27.78 12.00 -112.44
C VAL A 5 27.26 12.46 -111.07
N ASN A 6 25.96 12.74 -110.92
CA ASN A 6 25.36 13.06 -109.61
C ASN A 6 25.34 11.89 -108.61
N THR A 7 25.59 10.65 -109.03
CA THR A 7 25.67 9.48 -108.12
C THR A 7 27.09 9.11 -107.73
N ILE A 8 28.11 9.70 -108.37
CA ILE A 8 29.54 9.35 -108.19
C ILE A 8 30.35 10.57 -107.69
N VAL A 9 29.80 11.78 -107.78
CA VAL A 9 30.45 12.99 -107.25
C VAL A 9 30.07 13.17 -105.78
N PRO A 10 31.05 13.40 -104.87
CA PRO A 10 30.77 13.71 -103.47
C PRO A 10 29.74 14.83 -103.37
N GLN A 11 28.81 14.71 -102.42
CA GLN A 11 27.90 15.81 -102.16
C GLN A 11 28.68 17.04 -101.69
N ALA A 12 28.10 18.23 -101.90
CA ALA A 12 28.73 19.44 -101.38
C ALA A 12 28.94 19.29 -99.86
N PRO A 13 30.05 19.82 -99.30
CA PRO A 13 30.27 19.83 -97.87
C PRO A 13 29.04 20.39 -97.13
N PRO A 14 28.76 19.90 -95.91
CA PRO A 14 27.67 20.43 -95.10
C PRO A 14 27.76 21.96 -95.01
N THR A 15 26.62 22.64 -95.17
CA THR A 15 26.55 24.11 -95.12
C THR A 15 26.63 24.67 -93.70
N GLY A 16 26.57 23.77 -92.70
CA GLY A 16 26.61 24.07 -91.27
C GLY A 16 28.03 24.11 -90.68
N PRO A 17 28.15 24.03 -89.34
CA PRO A 17 29.45 23.98 -88.67
C PRO A 17 30.29 22.78 -89.14
N ASN A 18 31.61 22.89 -88.99
CA ASN A 18 32.51 21.76 -89.19
C ASN A 18 32.27 20.67 -88.11
N ALA A 19 32.99 19.55 -88.19
CA ALA A 19 32.81 18.45 -87.23
C ALA A 19 32.99 18.89 -85.76
N GLU A 20 34.01 19.70 -85.47
CA GLU A 20 34.28 20.22 -84.12
C GLU A 20 33.14 21.12 -83.61
N GLY A 21 32.68 22.09 -84.41
CA GLY A 21 31.55 22.94 -84.04
C GLY A 21 30.22 22.18 -83.92
N SER A 22 30.05 21.08 -84.67
CA SER A 22 28.90 20.18 -84.53
C SER A 22 28.96 19.41 -83.21
N ILE A 23 30.15 18.94 -82.81
CA ILE A 23 30.36 18.28 -81.51
C ILE A 23 30.10 19.25 -80.36
N GLU A 24 30.64 20.47 -80.42
CA GLU A 24 30.43 21.50 -79.39
C GLU A 24 28.94 21.80 -79.18
N LEU A 25 28.19 21.99 -80.28
CA LEU A 25 26.76 22.27 -80.22
C LEU A 25 25.96 21.10 -79.64
N LEU A 26 26.32 19.86 -79.98
CA LEU A 26 25.69 18.67 -79.40
C LEU A 26 26.03 18.48 -77.92
N ASP A 27 27.26 18.81 -77.50
CA ASP A 27 27.67 18.75 -76.10
C ASP A 27 26.98 19.81 -75.25
N GLU A 28 26.79 21.02 -75.77
CA GLU A 28 25.98 22.07 -75.13
C GLU A 28 24.51 21.63 -74.98
N GLN A 29 23.94 21.02 -76.03
CA GLN A 29 22.59 20.47 -75.98
C GLN A 29 22.47 19.33 -74.96
N LEU A 30 23.41 18.39 -74.94
CA LEU A 30 23.44 17.30 -73.97
C LEU A 30 23.49 17.86 -72.54
N ALA A 31 24.34 18.85 -72.29
CA ALA A 31 24.43 19.50 -70.98
C ALA A 31 23.12 20.18 -70.59
N SER A 32 22.43 20.84 -71.54
CA SER A 32 21.11 21.43 -71.31
C SER A 32 20.05 20.38 -70.96
N ILE A 33 19.95 19.30 -71.75
CA ILE A 33 18.98 18.23 -71.53
C ILE A 33 19.24 17.55 -70.18
N LEU A 34 20.50 17.21 -69.87
CA LEU A 34 20.85 16.58 -68.61
C LEU A 34 20.52 17.47 -67.40
N LYS A 35 20.72 18.79 -67.52
CA LYS A 35 20.34 19.75 -66.48
C LYS A 35 18.82 19.75 -66.24
N ASP A 36 18.02 19.73 -67.30
CA ASP A 36 16.56 19.67 -67.19
C ASP A 36 16.08 18.33 -66.62
N VAL A 37 16.75 17.24 -66.99
CA VAL A 37 16.52 15.91 -66.40
C VAL A 37 16.82 15.92 -64.89
N ASP A 38 17.94 16.53 -64.47
CA ASP A 38 18.28 16.64 -63.04
C ASP A 38 17.30 17.55 -62.27
N VAL A 39 16.76 18.60 -62.88
CA VAL A 39 15.70 19.43 -62.29
C VAL A 39 14.41 18.63 -62.11
N ARG A 40 13.97 17.91 -63.15
CA ARG A 40 12.77 17.05 -63.10
C ARG A 40 12.91 15.93 -62.08
N ALA A 41 14.07 15.28 -62.02
CA ALA A 41 14.35 14.24 -61.05
C ALA A 41 14.27 14.75 -59.60
N ARG A 42 14.80 15.95 -59.32
CA ARG A 42 14.70 16.57 -57.99
C ARG A 42 13.27 16.94 -57.62
N ALA A 43 12.48 17.44 -58.57
CA ALA A 43 11.08 17.77 -58.34
C ALA A 43 10.24 16.52 -58.01
N ASN A 44 10.53 15.40 -58.67
CA ASN A 44 9.77 14.15 -58.54
C ASN A 44 10.32 13.19 -57.47
N ALA A 45 11.44 13.52 -56.83
CA ALA A 45 12.14 12.62 -55.90
C ALA A 45 11.31 12.20 -54.68
N LEU A 46 10.33 13.02 -54.28
CA LEU A 46 9.48 12.79 -53.10
C LEU A 46 8.13 12.13 -53.44
N ASP A 47 7.69 12.18 -54.70
CA ASP A 47 6.31 11.86 -55.08
C ASP A 47 6.15 10.51 -55.78
N ALA A 48 7.25 9.89 -56.26
CA ALA A 48 7.20 8.63 -57.01
C ALA A 48 8.15 7.54 -56.45
N PRO A 49 7.66 6.30 -56.22
CA PRO A 49 8.44 5.21 -55.64
C PRO A 49 9.62 4.76 -56.53
N ASN A 50 9.55 5.02 -57.83
CA ASN A 50 10.56 4.65 -58.84
C ASN A 50 11.34 5.85 -59.39
N SER A 51 11.32 7.00 -58.71
CA SER A 51 11.92 8.26 -59.17
C SER A 51 13.40 8.15 -59.53
N ALA A 52 14.18 7.36 -58.79
CA ALA A 52 15.59 7.12 -59.06
C ALA A 52 15.82 6.37 -60.38
N ALA A 53 15.04 5.32 -60.66
CA ALA A 53 15.13 4.60 -61.92
C ALA A 53 14.63 5.46 -63.10
N VAL A 54 13.58 6.27 -62.91
CA VAL A 54 13.09 7.22 -63.94
C VAL A 54 14.21 8.19 -64.31
N HIS A 55 14.93 8.72 -63.33
CA HIS A 55 16.06 9.61 -63.57
C HIS A 55 17.14 8.98 -64.46
N ILE A 56 17.48 7.71 -64.21
CA ILE A 56 18.43 6.97 -65.03
C ILE A 56 17.92 6.76 -66.45
N VAL A 57 16.65 6.34 -66.59
CA VAL A 57 16.03 6.13 -67.90
C VAL A 57 16.02 7.41 -68.74
N MET A 58 15.66 8.55 -68.14
CA MET A 58 15.71 9.86 -68.80
C MET A 58 17.13 10.27 -69.19
N LYS A 59 18.14 9.99 -68.35
CA LYS A 59 19.54 10.26 -68.69
C LYS A 59 20.01 9.43 -69.89
N VAL A 60 19.66 8.15 -69.92
CA VAL A 60 19.96 7.27 -71.07
C VAL A 60 19.32 7.82 -72.34
N HIS A 61 18.04 8.18 -72.29
CA HIS A 61 17.34 8.77 -73.43
C HIS A 61 17.97 10.08 -73.90
N ALA A 62 18.47 10.93 -72.99
CA ALA A 62 19.20 12.14 -73.36
C ALA A 62 20.45 11.83 -74.19
N PHE A 63 21.20 10.78 -73.81
CA PHE A 63 22.33 10.31 -74.62
C PHE A 63 21.87 9.70 -75.96
N ASP A 64 20.77 8.92 -75.98
CA ASP A 64 20.22 8.36 -77.21
C ASP A 64 19.80 9.47 -78.20
N THR A 65 19.19 10.54 -77.70
CA THR A 65 18.82 11.74 -78.46
C THR A 65 20.03 12.37 -79.15
N ILE A 66 21.11 12.58 -78.41
CA ILE A 66 22.33 13.22 -78.93
C ILE A 66 23.10 12.28 -79.86
N ILE A 67 23.12 10.98 -79.57
CA ILE A 67 23.72 9.97 -80.46
C ILE A 67 22.97 9.91 -81.80
N CYS A 68 21.64 9.96 -81.79
CA CYS A 68 20.83 9.95 -83.02
C CYS A 68 21.15 11.17 -83.91
N ARG A 69 21.25 12.37 -83.33
CA ARG A 69 21.67 13.58 -84.06
C ARG A 69 23.11 13.51 -84.57
N LEU A 70 24.00 12.88 -83.81
CA LEU A 70 25.38 12.65 -84.24
C LEU A 70 25.44 11.64 -85.40
N ASP A 71 24.59 10.62 -85.41
CA ASP A 71 24.44 9.68 -86.52
C ASP A 71 23.97 10.39 -87.81
N GLU A 72 23.07 11.38 -87.70
CA GLU A 72 22.66 12.24 -88.83
C GLU A 72 23.85 13.04 -89.39
N HIS A 73 24.63 13.70 -88.53
CA HIS A 73 25.84 14.40 -88.97
C HIS A 73 26.88 13.44 -89.58
N LEU A 74 27.08 12.25 -88.99
CA LEU A 74 27.97 11.24 -89.58
C LEU A 74 27.54 10.87 -91.01
N LEU A 75 26.23 10.76 -91.29
CA LEU A 75 25.71 10.50 -92.64
C LEU A 75 25.94 11.68 -93.60
N GLU A 76 25.72 12.92 -93.16
CA GLU A 76 25.95 14.13 -93.96
C GLU A 76 27.42 14.26 -94.37
N PHE A 77 28.34 14.14 -93.41
CA PHE A 77 29.78 14.21 -93.66
C PHE A 77 30.31 13.00 -94.46
N ALA A 78 29.67 11.83 -94.34
CA ALA A 78 29.99 10.66 -95.14
C ALA A 78 29.61 10.84 -96.60
N ALA A 79 28.44 11.43 -96.88
CA ALA A 79 28.00 11.73 -98.24
C ALA A 79 28.91 12.76 -98.96
N ALA A 80 29.64 13.58 -98.20
CA ALA A 80 30.63 14.54 -98.69
C ALA A 80 32.08 14.00 -98.70
N GLU A 81 32.30 12.73 -98.31
CA GLU A 81 33.62 12.06 -98.26
C GLU A 81 34.68 12.77 -97.38
N LEU A 82 34.26 13.43 -96.29
CA LEU A 82 35.13 14.19 -95.38
C LEU A 82 35.78 13.28 -94.31
N VAL A 83 36.85 12.57 -94.70
CA VAL A 83 37.46 11.50 -93.88
C VAL A 83 37.98 11.96 -92.51
N SER A 84 38.61 13.14 -92.41
CA SER A 84 39.17 13.64 -91.15
C SER A 84 38.08 14.00 -90.14
N GLU A 85 37.02 14.65 -90.63
CA GLU A 85 35.84 15.07 -89.91
C GLU A 85 35.02 13.86 -89.43
N LEU A 86 34.91 12.83 -90.27
CA LEU A 86 34.28 11.55 -89.89
C LEU A 86 35.05 10.84 -88.76
N ALA A 87 36.39 10.93 -88.75
CA ALA A 87 37.18 10.36 -87.67
C ALA A 87 36.95 11.12 -86.34
N GLU A 88 36.78 12.44 -86.39
CA GLU A 88 36.43 13.30 -85.25
C GLU A 88 35.06 12.91 -84.65
N LEU A 89 34.02 12.94 -85.48
CA LEU A 89 32.64 12.60 -85.11
C LEU A 89 32.54 11.14 -84.64
N GLY A 90 33.26 10.23 -85.30
CA GLY A 90 33.30 8.82 -84.94
C GLY A 90 33.93 8.56 -83.56
N ARG A 91 34.97 9.32 -83.18
CA ARG A 91 35.54 9.26 -81.82
C ARG A 91 34.51 9.70 -80.80
N ARG A 92 33.86 10.86 -81.00
CA ARG A 92 32.85 11.38 -80.07
C ARG A 92 31.66 10.44 -79.95
N HIS A 93 31.21 9.86 -81.05
CA HIS A 93 30.13 8.88 -81.06
C HIS A 93 30.46 7.65 -80.20
N ALA A 94 31.69 7.13 -80.31
CA ALA A 94 32.16 6.04 -79.46
C ALA A 94 32.19 6.42 -77.97
N GLU A 95 32.65 7.63 -77.64
CA GLU A 95 32.66 8.16 -76.27
C GLU A 95 31.26 8.32 -75.67
N LEU A 96 30.30 8.88 -76.42
CA LEU A 96 28.92 9.04 -75.98
C LEU A 96 28.24 7.67 -75.76
N ARG A 97 28.47 6.71 -76.66
CA ARG A 97 27.99 5.33 -76.49
C ARG A 97 28.56 4.67 -75.24
N HIS A 98 29.86 4.88 -74.97
CA HIS A 98 30.49 4.38 -73.77
C HIS A 98 29.89 5.04 -72.52
N THR A 99 29.82 6.37 -72.48
CA THR A 99 29.26 7.13 -71.35
C THR A 99 27.81 6.72 -71.06
N ARG A 100 26.97 6.58 -72.09
CA ARG A 100 25.59 6.07 -71.96
C ARG A 100 25.55 4.71 -71.29
N SER A 101 26.42 3.78 -71.68
CA SER A 101 26.47 2.43 -71.09
C SER A 101 26.90 2.44 -69.62
N CYS A 102 27.55 3.51 -69.18
CA CYS A 102 28.02 3.67 -67.80
C CYS A 102 27.02 4.41 -66.90
N VAL A 103 25.94 5.02 -67.43
CA VAL A 103 24.99 5.83 -66.66
C VAL A 103 24.37 5.07 -65.48
N ALA A 104 24.08 3.78 -65.66
CA ALA A 104 23.44 2.96 -64.64
C ALA A 104 24.43 2.19 -63.73
N ILE A 105 25.74 2.39 -63.90
CA ILE A 105 26.76 1.74 -63.06
C ILE A 105 26.68 2.31 -61.64
N GLY A 106 26.67 1.43 -60.64
CA GLY A 106 26.56 1.81 -59.23
C GLY A 106 25.16 2.26 -58.79
N PHE A 107 24.15 2.08 -59.64
CA PHE A 107 22.77 2.38 -59.29
C PHE A 107 22.33 1.58 -58.05
N GLY A 108 21.85 2.28 -57.03
CA GLY A 108 21.41 1.70 -55.77
C GLY A 108 22.50 1.50 -54.71
N ASP A 109 23.78 1.71 -55.02
CA ASP A 109 24.87 1.57 -54.03
C ASP A 109 24.74 2.58 -52.89
N ALA A 110 24.26 3.80 -53.18
CA ALA A 110 24.04 4.82 -52.16
C ALA A 110 22.87 4.45 -51.24
N GLU A 111 21.76 3.95 -51.81
CA GLU A 111 20.59 3.51 -51.07
C GLU A 111 20.92 2.30 -50.17
N LEU A 112 21.66 1.34 -50.72
CA LEU A 112 22.11 0.18 -49.97
C LEU A 112 23.04 0.57 -48.82
N ARG A 113 23.97 1.50 -49.05
CA ARG A 113 24.84 2.04 -47.98
C ARG A 113 24.03 2.75 -46.90
N ALA A 114 23.10 3.63 -47.28
CA ALA A 114 22.22 4.32 -46.33
C ALA A 114 21.39 3.32 -45.50
N THR A 115 20.88 2.26 -46.13
CA THR A 115 20.18 1.17 -45.45
C THR A 115 21.07 0.44 -44.46
N PHE A 116 22.31 0.10 -44.83
CA PHE A 116 23.26 -0.51 -43.91
C PHE A 116 23.65 0.40 -42.75
N ASP A 117 23.82 1.70 -43.00
CA ASP A 117 24.15 2.66 -41.95
C ASP A 117 22.97 2.85 -40.97
N ALA A 118 21.73 2.89 -41.48
CA ALA A 118 20.53 2.92 -40.66
C ALA A 118 20.40 1.64 -39.80
N LEU A 119 20.56 0.47 -40.41
CA LEU A 119 20.55 -0.81 -39.68
C LEU A 119 21.67 -0.87 -38.64
N ARG A 120 22.87 -0.38 -38.97
CA ARG A 120 24.01 -0.32 -38.04
C ARG A 120 23.72 0.61 -36.86
N SER A 121 23.06 1.74 -37.09
CA SER A 121 22.62 2.63 -36.02
C SER A 121 21.61 1.96 -35.09
N SER A 122 20.67 1.16 -35.61
CA SER A 122 19.73 0.40 -34.80
C SER A 122 20.42 -0.63 -33.90
N ILE A 123 21.59 -1.16 -34.29
CA ILE A 123 22.39 -2.04 -33.43
C ILE A 123 22.74 -1.33 -32.14
N GLU A 124 23.29 -0.11 -32.22
CA GLU A 124 23.73 0.66 -31.06
C GLU A 124 22.57 0.92 -30.09
N THR A 125 21.40 1.25 -30.62
CA THR A 125 20.18 1.44 -29.84
C THR A 125 19.70 0.16 -29.17
N LEU A 126 19.62 -0.95 -29.93
CA LEU A 126 19.21 -2.27 -29.42
C LEU A 126 20.12 -2.69 -28.28
N ARG A 127 21.40 -2.40 -28.46
CA ARG A 127 22.44 -2.76 -27.55
C ARG A 127 22.33 -1.99 -26.22
N HIS A 128 22.06 -0.69 -26.25
CA HIS A 128 21.76 0.08 -25.05
C HIS A 128 20.45 -0.35 -24.38
N ALA A 129 19.45 -0.76 -25.15
CA ALA A 129 18.20 -1.29 -24.60
C ALA A 129 18.44 -2.58 -23.80
N VAL A 130 19.26 -3.49 -24.33
CA VAL A 130 19.64 -4.73 -23.64
C VAL A 130 20.44 -4.46 -22.37
N GLU A 131 21.38 -3.50 -22.37
CA GLU A 131 22.14 -3.14 -21.17
C GLU A 131 21.26 -2.65 -20.00
N ASN A 132 20.12 -2.03 -20.32
CA ASN A 132 19.21 -1.44 -19.34
C ASN A 132 17.99 -2.32 -19.04
N ASP A 133 17.95 -3.56 -19.56
CA ASP A 133 16.78 -4.45 -19.47
C ASP A 133 15.48 -3.77 -19.96
N ASP A 134 15.58 -2.90 -20.97
CA ASP A 134 14.47 -2.14 -21.55
C ASP A 134 13.83 -2.92 -22.71
N PHE A 135 12.80 -3.69 -22.38
CA PHE A 135 12.09 -4.50 -23.36
C PHE A 135 11.39 -3.68 -24.45
N GLU A 136 10.77 -2.56 -24.09
CA GLU A 136 10.04 -1.72 -25.06
C GLU A 136 11.00 -1.14 -26.09
N ALA A 137 12.18 -0.68 -25.64
CA ALA A 137 13.22 -0.21 -26.54
C ALA A 137 13.81 -1.34 -27.40
N VAL A 138 13.99 -2.56 -26.86
CA VAL A 138 14.40 -3.75 -27.64
C VAL A 138 13.38 -4.03 -28.75
N PHE A 139 12.09 -4.10 -28.39
CA PHE A 139 11.01 -4.39 -29.32
C PHE A 139 10.89 -3.34 -30.42
N THR A 140 10.87 -2.06 -30.04
CA THR A 140 10.80 -0.93 -30.96
C THR A 140 11.98 -0.92 -31.94
N THR A 141 13.19 -1.20 -31.44
CA THR A 141 14.39 -1.18 -32.29
C THR A 141 14.40 -2.33 -33.29
N LEU A 142 14.00 -3.54 -32.87
CA LEU A 142 13.91 -4.67 -33.79
C LEU A 142 12.83 -4.45 -34.86
N ASN A 143 11.69 -3.86 -34.48
CA ASN A 143 10.64 -3.49 -35.44
C ASN A 143 11.13 -2.44 -36.44
N GLY A 144 11.80 -1.38 -35.98
CA GLY A 144 12.41 -0.39 -36.86
C GLY A 144 13.42 -1.02 -37.83
N GLY A 145 14.22 -1.99 -37.36
CA GLY A 145 15.12 -2.76 -38.22
C GLY A 145 14.38 -3.57 -39.30
N LYS A 146 13.25 -4.20 -38.97
CA LYS A 146 12.38 -4.88 -39.93
C LYS A 146 11.80 -3.90 -40.95
N GLU A 147 11.29 -2.76 -40.50
CA GLU A 147 10.72 -1.72 -41.37
C GLU A 147 11.75 -1.17 -42.36
N ILE A 148 13.00 -0.97 -41.93
CA ILE A 148 14.11 -0.55 -42.81
C ILE A 148 14.35 -1.60 -43.91
N ILE A 149 14.43 -2.89 -43.54
CA ILE A 149 14.62 -3.98 -44.50
C ILE A 149 13.44 -4.05 -45.49
N ASP A 150 12.20 -4.04 -44.98
CA ASP A 150 11.00 -4.13 -45.80
C ASP A 150 10.87 -2.92 -46.74
N SER A 151 11.24 -1.72 -46.28
CA SER A 151 11.28 -0.51 -47.09
C SER A 151 12.29 -0.62 -48.24
N HIS A 152 13.52 -1.07 -47.96
CA HIS A 152 14.55 -1.25 -49.00
C HIS A 152 14.16 -2.32 -50.02
N LEU A 153 13.56 -3.43 -49.58
CA LEU A 153 13.09 -4.47 -50.49
C LEU A 153 11.94 -3.98 -51.38
N ARG A 154 11.06 -3.12 -50.86
CA ARG A 154 10.02 -2.45 -51.65
C ARG A 154 10.66 -1.50 -52.68
N TRP A 155 11.59 -0.66 -52.25
CA TRP A 155 12.34 0.22 -53.15
C TRP A 155 13.03 -0.56 -54.28
N CYS A 156 13.71 -1.67 -53.97
CA CYS A 156 14.34 -2.55 -54.97
C CYS A 156 13.32 -3.10 -55.99
N ARG A 157 12.12 -3.49 -55.53
CA ARG A 157 11.05 -3.98 -56.40
C ARG A 157 10.58 -2.90 -57.35
N ASP A 158 10.28 -1.72 -56.83
CA ASP A 158 9.74 -0.60 -57.59
C ASP A 158 10.75 -0.11 -58.65
N GLN A 159 12.05 -0.07 -58.32
CA GLN A 159 13.11 0.25 -59.29
C GLN A 159 13.23 -0.83 -60.37
N CYS A 160 13.23 -2.11 -59.97
CA CYS A 160 13.34 -3.22 -60.92
C CYS A 160 12.16 -3.29 -61.89
N GLU A 161 10.96 -3.00 -61.41
CA GLU A 161 9.74 -2.98 -62.23
C GLU A 161 9.87 -1.94 -63.34
N LEU A 162 10.29 -0.71 -63.03
CA LEU A 162 10.47 0.32 -64.05
C LEU A 162 11.49 -0.09 -65.12
N PHE A 163 12.65 -0.62 -64.73
CA PHE A 163 13.67 -1.04 -65.70
C PHE A 163 13.19 -2.17 -66.61
N LYS A 164 12.38 -3.10 -66.08
CA LYS A 164 11.79 -4.20 -66.86
C LYS A 164 10.70 -3.68 -67.80
N SER A 165 9.80 -2.83 -67.31
CA SER A 165 8.77 -2.23 -68.15
C SER A 165 9.38 -1.43 -69.29
N ALA A 166 10.48 -0.71 -69.04
CA ALA A 166 11.23 0.00 -70.09
C ALA A 166 11.94 -0.93 -71.09
N GLU A 167 12.25 -2.18 -70.72
CA GLU A 167 12.77 -3.20 -71.65
C GLU A 167 11.65 -3.75 -72.55
N ASP A 168 10.43 -3.85 -72.03
CA ASP A 168 9.28 -4.45 -72.71
C ASP A 168 8.53 -3.43 -73.61
N GLU A 169 8.41 -2.18 -73.16
CA GLU A 169 7.66 -1.11 -73.84
C GLU A 169 8.37 0.24 -73.70
N HIS A 170 8.23 1.11 -74.73
CA HIS A 170 8.80 2.46 -74.68
C HIS A 170 8.10 3.27 -73.59
N PRO A 171 8.82 3.89 -72.64
CA PRO A 171 8.17 4.62 -71.56
C PRO A 171 7.40 5.86 -72.05
N ASP A 172 6.15 6.00 -71.61
CA ASP A 172 5.23 7.12 -71.97
C ASP A 172 5.73 8.51 -71.54
N PHE A 173 6.69 8.58 -70.61
CA PHE A 173 7.26 9.83 -70.12
C PHE A 173 8.47 10.30 -70.94
N LEU A 174 8.82 9.58 -72.00
CA LEU A 174 9.86 9.94 -72.96
C LEU A 174 9.24 10.32 -74.30
N GLU A 175 10.02 10.96 -75.17
CA GLU A 175 9.64 11.19 -76.57
C GLU A 175 9.72 9.86 -77.35
N ASP A 176 8.89 9.66 -78.37
CA ASP A 176 8.82 8.39 -79.14
C ASP A 176 10.09 8.10 -79.96
N GLU A 177 10.79 9.15 -80.38
CA GLU A 177 12.04 9.06 -81.13
C GLU A 177 13.14 9.91 -80.46
N PRO A 178 14.38 9.40 -80.35
CA PRO A 178 14.82 8.06 -80.74
C PRO A 178 14.48 6.98 -79.71
N PRO A 179 14.39 5.69 -80.12
CA PRO A 179 14.05 4.61 -79.21
C PRO A 179 15.09 4.47 -78.08
N LEU A 180 14.59 4.27 -76.86
CA LEU A 180 15.43 4.06 -75.68
C LEU A 180 16.36 2.84 -75.81
N THR A 181 17.65 3.03 -75.54
CA THR A 181 18.61 1.92 -75.45
C THR A 181 18.51 1.22 -74.09
N THR A 182 18.06 -0.04 -74.09
CA THR A 182 17.78 -0.79 -72.84
C THR A 182 18.78 -1.90 -72.52
N LYS A 183 19.75 -2.18 -73.40
CA LYS A 183 20.62 -3.38 -73.36
C LYS A 183 21.38 -3.62 -72.05
N PHE A 184 21.60 -2.58 -71.25
CA PHE A 184 22.33 -2.66 -69.98
C PHE A 184 21.43 -2.65 -68.73
N PHE A 185 20.12 -2.41 -68.85
CA PHE A 185 19.19 -2.42 -67.71
C PHE A 185 19.10 -3.80 -67.05
N LYS A 186 19.15 -4.89 -67.84
CA LYS A 186 19.24 -6.25 -67.31
C LYS A 186 20.41 -6.48 -66.35
N ALA A 187 21.56 -5.83 -66.57
CA ALA A 187 22.68 -5.91 -65.65
C ALA A 187 22.39 -5.13 -64.36
N THR A 188 21.80 -3.93 -64.46
CA THR A 188 21.35 -3.12 -63.33
C THR A 188 20.30 -3.84 -62.47
N VAL A 189 19.30 -4.45 -63.09
CA VAL A 189 18.28 -5.27 -62.38
C VAL A 189 18.94 -6.39 -61.58
N LYS A 190 19.94 -7.08 -62.15
CA LYS A 190 20.68 -8.13 -61.42
C LYS A 190 21.44 -7.57 -60.21
N VAL A 191 22.01 -6.36 -60.32
CA VAL A 191 22.69 -5.69 -59.19
C VAL A 191 21.69 -5.36 -58.08
N ILE A 192 20.57 -4.73 -58.40
CA ILE A 192 19.52 -4.39 -57.43
C ILE A 192 18.97 -5.65 -56.76
N GLN A 193 18.67 -6.70 -57.53
CA GLN A 193 18.23 -7.99 -57.00
C GLN A 193 19.27 -8.66 -56.10
N SER A 194 20.56 -8.34 -56.25
CA SER A 194 21.60 -8.84 -55.35
C SER A 194 21.53 -8.20 -53.95
N HIS A 195 20.89 -7.03 -53.79
CA HIS A 195 20.77 -6.34 -52.51
C HIS A 195 20.07 -7.21 -51.47
N GLU A 196 19.05 -7.98 -51.85
CA GLU A 196 18.35 -8.91 -50.96
C GLU A 196 19.32 -9.94 -50.35
N LYS A 197 20.24 -10.48 -51.16
CA LYS A 197 21.28 -11.41 -50.67
C LYS A 197 22.24 -10.73 -49.70
N GLN A 198 22.59 -9.46 -49.96
CA GLN A 198 23.47 -8.69 -49.08
C GLN A 198 22.80 -8.38 -47.73
N LEU A 199 21.53 -7.96 -47.74
CA LEU A 199 20.74 -7.76 -46.53
C LEU A 199 20.54 -9.06 -45.75
N SER A 200 20.27 -10.18 -46.45
CA SER A 200 20.17 -11.50 -45.82
C SER A 200 21.48 -11.93 -45.16
N LYS A 201 22.63 -11.61 -45.77
CA LYS A 201 23.94 -11.89 -45.18
C LYS A 201 24.14 -11.09 -43.90
N PHE A 202 23.87 -9.78 -43.94
CA PHE A 202 23.94 -8.91 -42.77
C PHE A 202 23.03 -9.40 -41.63
N LYS A 203 21.76 -9.70 -41.94
CA LYS A 203 20.83 -10.31 -40.98
C LYS A 203 21.39 -11.58 -40.35
N SER A 204 21.99 -12.46 -41.15
CA SER A 204 22.59 -13.71 -40.66
C SER A 204 23.78 -13.46 -39.72
N GLU A 205 24.56 -12.42 -39.99
CA GLU A 205 25.66 -12.01 -39.11
C GLU A 205 25.13 -11.47 -37.77
N CYS A 206 24.08 -10.64 -37.78
CA CYS A 206 23.40 -10.17 -36.57
C CYS A 206 22.88 -11.36 -35.73
N ILE A 207 22.13 -12.27 -36.37
CA ILE A 207 21.58 -13.47 -35.74
C ILE A 207 22.66 -14.36 -35.14
N ARG A 208 23.85 -14.43 -35.75
CA ARG A 208 24.97 -15.22 -35.24
C ARG A 208 25.66 -14.54 -34.05
N ASN A 209 25.80 -13.22 -34.09
CA ASN A 209 26.70 -12.51 -33.19
C ASN A 209 26.00 -11.97 -31.92
N TRP A 210 24.70 -11.68 -31.99
CA TRP A 210 23.98 -10.98 -30.91
C TRP A 210 23.26 -11.84 -29.87
N PRO A 211 22.89 -13.12 -30.09
CA PRO A 211 22.24 -13.92 -29.04
C PRO A 211 22.95 -13.91 -27.67
N PRO A 212 24.30 -13.89 -27.58
CA PRO A 212 24.99 -13.75 -26.30
C PRO A 212 24.62 -12.52 -25.47
N LEU A 213 24.17 -11.42 -26.10
CA LEU A 213 23.72 -10.21 -25.40
C LEU A 213 22.43 -10.45 -24.60
N PHE A 214 21.55 -11.30 -25.14
CA PHE A 214 20.23 -11.56 -24.57
C PHE A 214 20.22 -12.68 -23.54
N LYS A 215 21.33 -13.40 -23.39
CA LYS A 215 21.47 -14.54 -22.47
C LYS A 215 21.19 -14.19 -21.01
N ASN A 216 21.40 -12.93 -20.63
CA ASN A 216 21.15 -12.43 -19.29
C ASN A 216 20.09 -11.30 -19.27
N PHE A 217 19.25 -11.20 -20.31
CA PHE A 217 18.22 -10.18 -20.39
C PHE A 217 17.24 -10.28 -19.21
N GLY A 218 16.96 -9.15 -18.57
CA GLY A 218 16.13 -9.01 -17.36
C GLY A 218 16.83 -9.42 -16.07
N ARG A 219 18.01 -10.06 -16.16
CA ARG A 219 18.65 -10.72 -15.02
C ARG A 219 19.34 -9.74 -14.08
N VAL A 220 19.87 -8.64 -14.60
CA VAL A 220 20.49 -7.59 -13.78
C VAL A 220 19.41 -6.92 -12.93
N LYS A 221 18.32 -6.49 -13.55
CA LYS A 221 17.17 -5.89 -12.86
C LYS A 221 16.57 -6.83 -11.81
N TYR A 222 16.41 -8.11 -12.14
CA TYR A 222 15.92 -9.13 -11.20
C TYR A 222 16.84 -9.28 -9.99
N ILE A 223 18.13 -9.52 -10.22
CA ILE A 223 19.11 -9.78 -9.15
C ILE A 223 19.27 -8.57 -8.23
N GLN A 224 19.30 -7.35 -8.77
CA GLN A 224 19.39 -6.12 -7.97
C GLN A 224 18.15 -5.93 -7.10
N GLY A 225 16.96 -6.00 -7.69
CA GLY A 225 15.71 -5.89 -6.92
C GLY A 225 15.57 -7.01 -5.88
N PHE A 226 15.98 -8.23 -6.22
CA PHE A 226 15.97 -9.34 -5.28
C PHE A 226 16.97 -9.13 -4.14
N ALA A 227 18.17 -8.62 -4.41
CA ALA A 227 19.15 -8.28 -3.39
C ALA A 227 18.63 -7.22 -2.41
N GLU A 228 17.89 -6.21 -2.88
CA GLU A 228 17.20 -5.24 -2.02
C GLU A 228 16.17 -5.92 -1.10
N GLN A 229 15.37 -6.86 -1.64
CA GLN A 229 14.43 -7.64 -0.83
C GLN A 229 15.14 -8.50 0.21
N LEU A 230 16.26 -9.14 -0.13
CA LEU A 230 17.09 -9.88 0.82
C LEU A 230 17.67 -8.95 1.90
N GLN A 231 18.08 -7.74 1.53
CA GLN A 231 18.58 -6.74 2.48
C GLN A 231 17.48 -6.34 3.47
N ASN A 232 16.26 -6.07 3.00
CA ASN A 232 15.12 -5.77 3.88
C ASN A 232 14.83 -6.91 4.87
N GLN A 233 14.89 -8.17 4.40
CA GLN A 233 14.77 -9.33 5.28
C GLN A 233 15.88 -9.37 6.35
N LEU A 234 17.12 -9.05 6.00
CA LEU A 234 18.26 -9.06 6.94
C LEU A 234 18.21 -7.93 7.98
N HIS A 235 17.50 -6.82 7.69
CA HIS A 235 17.33 -5.71 8.62
C HIS A 235 16.25 -5.95 9.68
N LEU A 236 15.45 -7.02 9.57
CA LEU A 236 14.50 -7.42 10.61
C LEU A 236 15.26 -7.85 11.87
N ASP A 237 15.16 -7.05 12.94
CA ASP A 237 15.68 -7.44 14.25
C ASP A 237 14.75 -8.49 14.88
N LEU A 238 15.22 -9.73 14.95
CA LEU A 238 14.44 -10.83 15.49
C LEU A 238 14.08 -10.68 16.97
N ASN A 239 14.74 -9.82 17.73
CA ASN A 239 14.44 -9.61 19.15
C ASN A 239 13.40 -8.52 19.39
N GLU A 240 13.39 -7.51 18.53
CA GLU A 240 12.52 -6.33 18.68
C GLU A 240 11.33 -6.35 17.73
N SER A 241 11.47 -6.95 16.54
CA SER A 241 10.43 -6.92 15.52
C SER A 241 9.20 -7.74 15.88
N THR A 242 8.04 -7.13 15.62
CA THR A 242 6.75 -7.78 15.78
C THR A 242 6.45 -8.74 14.62
N PRO A 243 5.62 -9.78 14.81
CA PRO A 243 5.13 -10.60 13.71
C PRO A 243 4.48 -9.78 12.60
N GLU A 244 3.83 -8.67 12.95
CA GLU A 244 3.21 -7.73 12.01
C GLU A 244 4.24 -7.02 11.12
N GLU A 245 5.36 -6.55 11.69
CA GLU A 245 6.48 -5.98 10.92
C GLU A 245 7.14 -7.01 10.01
N ALA A 246 7.38 -8.22 10.53
CA ALA A 246 7.93 -9.31 9.72
C ALA A 246 6.98 -9.65 8.56
N LYS A 247 5.66 -9.63 8.79
CA LYS A 247 4.67 -9.84 7.73
C LYS A 247 4.82 -8.82 6.61
N ALA A 248 4.90 -7.53 6.94
CA ALA A 248 5.01 -6.47 5.95
C ALA A 248 6.25 -6.64 5.04
N VAL A 249 7.38 -7.06 5.59
CA VAL A 249 8.59 -7.34 4.79
C VAL A 249 8.40 -8.56 3.89
N PHE A 250 7.83 -9.66 4.39
CA PHE A 250 7.61 -10.85 3.57
C PHE A 250 6.51 -10.67 2.52
N ASP A 251 5.50 -9.84 2.78
CA ASP A 251 4.50 -9.42 1.78
C ASP A 251 5.17 -8.65 0.63
N GLN A 252 6.13 -7.76 0.92
CA GLN A 252 6.90 -7.05 -0.11
C GLN A 252 7.78 -7.98 -0.94
N VAL A 253 8.46 -8.92 -0.28
CA VAL A 253 9.27 -9.95 -0.97
C VAL A 253 8.39 -10.74 -1.93
N LEU A 254 7.22 -11.20 -1.45
CA LEU A 254 6.29 -11.98 -2.24
C LEU A 254 5.72 -11.17 -3.42
N ALA A 255 5.32 -9.92 -3.17
CA ALA A 255 4.81 -9.03 -4.22
C ALA A 255 5.87 -8.78 -5.31
N PHE A 256 7.13 -8.60 -4.92
CA PHE A 256 8.24 -8.47 -5.86
C PHE A 256 8.43 -9.75 -6.68
N THR A 257 8.57 -10.91 -6.04
CA THR A 257 8.87 -12.17 -6.75
C THR A 257 7.71 -12.64 -7.63
N ASP A 258 6.46 -12.54 -7.15
CA ASP A 258 5.27 -12.86 -7.96
C ASP A 258 5.11 -11.87 -9.12
N GLY A 259 5.29 -10.56 -8.86
CA GLY A 259 5.23 -9.54 -9.89
C GLY A 259 6.28 -9.75 -11.00
N PHE A 260 7.52 -10.13 -10.62
CA PHE A 260 8.58 -10.41 -11.58
C PHE A 260 8.33 -11.69 -12.38
N ALA A 261 7.78 -12.73 -11.76
CA ALA A 261 7.39 -13.96 -12.46
C ALA A 261 6.29 -13.71 -13.50
N VAL A 262 5.29 -12.90 -13.16
CA VAL A 262 4.23 -12.46 -14.10
C VAL A 262 4.84 -11.63 -15.22
N TRP A 263 5.67 -10.63 -14.91
CA TRP A 263 6.37 -9.82 -15.90
C TRP A 263 7.17 -10.66 -16.90
N CYS A 264 7.93 -11.66 -16.42
CA CYS A 264 8.64 -12.59 -17.31
C CYS A 264 7.68 -13.42 -18.18
N GLY A 265 6.53 -13.85 -17.63
CA GLY A 265 5.51 -14.57 -18.38
C GLY A 265 4.90 -13.74 -19.50
N ASP A 266 4.53 -12.50 -19.21
CA ASP A 266 3.95 -11.57 -20.18
C ASP A 266 4.94 -11.27 -21.31
N LEU A 267 6.21 -11.03 -20.99
CA LEU A 267 7.25 -10.81 -21.99
C LEU A 267 7.50 -12.04 -22.88
N VAL A 268 7.51 -13.24 -22.30
CA VAL A 268 7.62 -14.47 -23.11
C VAL A 268 6.45 -14.57 -24.10
N ALA A 269 5.22 -14.31 -23.66
CA ALA A 269 4.05 -14.35 -24.54
C ALA A 269 4.12 -13.29 -25.65
N GLN A 270 4.60 -12.07 -25.34
CA GLN A 270 4.82 -11.02 -26.34
C GLN A 270 5.90 -11.40 -27.36
N VAL A 271 6.99 -12.03 -26.91
CA VAL A 271 8.05 -12.51 -27.81
C VAL A 271 7.54 -13.62 -28.73
N GLU A 272 6.79 -14.58 -28.19
CA GLU A 272 6.22 -15.70 -28.96
C GLU A 272 5.16 -15.23 -29.98
N GLY A 273 4.43 -14.15 -29.69
CA GLY A 273 3.39 -13.59 -30.55
C GLY A 273 3.86 -12.60 -31.61
N SER A 274 5.17 -12.33 -31.74
CA SER A 274 5.66 -11.24 -32.60
C SER A 274 6.37 -11.73 -33.87
N ASP A 275 5.95 -11.19 -35.01
CA ASP A 275 6.58 -11.42 -36.31
C ASP A 275 8.06 -11.01 -36.36
N VAL A 276 8.47 -10.00 -35.58
CA VAL A 276 9.86 -9.53 -35.57
C VAL A 276 10.78 -10.55 -34.91
N PHE A 277 10.28 -11.25 -33.90
CA PHE A 277 11.04 -12.28 -33.21
C PHE A 277 11.08 -13.60 -33.99
N ILE A 278 10.15 -13.82 -34.93
CA ILE A 278 10.30 -14.85 -35.98
C ILE A 278 11.49 -14.50 -36.88
N LEU A 279 11.62 -13.23 -37.28
CA LEU A 279 12.71 -12.78 -38.14
C LEU A 279 14.08 -12.96 -37.45
N PHE A 280 14.14 -12.76 -36.13
CA PHE A 280 15.34 -12.84 -35.29
C PHE A 280 15.29 -14.01 -34.28
N GLU A 281 14.85 -15.19 -34.73
CA GLU A 281 14.55 -16.34 -33.85
C GLU A 281 15.66 -16.69 -32.83
N PRO A 282 16.96 -16.75 -33.17
CA PRO A 282 17.98 -17.09 -32.18
C PRO A 282 18.17 -16.05 -31.08
N ILE A 283 17.86 -14.78 -31.36
CA ILE A 283 17.83 -13.70 -30.37
C ILE A 283 16.63 -13.89 -29.44
N ALA A 284 15.45 -14.12 -30.03
CA ALA A 284 14.22 -14.40 -29.28
C ALA A 284 14.39 -15.59 -28.34
N ARG A 285 15.01 -16.67 -28.83
CA ARG A 285 15.29 -17.89 -28.03
C ARG A 285 16.18 -17.60 -26.83
N ALA A 286 17.30 -16.89 -27.03
CA ALA A 286 18.21 -16.54 -25.93
C ALA A 286 17.52 -15.67 -24.88
N MET A 287 16.70 -14.71 -25.30
CA MET A 287 15.92 -13.87 -24.41
C MET A 287 14.87 -14.67 -23.62
N MET A 288 14.10 -15.53 -24.30
CA MET A 288 13.12 -16.40 -23.66
C MET A 288 13.74 -17.37 -22.66
N GLU A 289 14.90 -17.95 -22.97
CA GLU A 289 15.64 -18.82 -22.04
C GLU A 289 16.02 -18.07 -20.76
N SER A 290 16.52 -16.83 -20.89
CA SER A 290 16.82 -15.96 -19.73
C SER A 290 15.56 -15.68 -18.90
N LEU A 291 14.47 -15.25 -19.53
CA LEU A 291 13.20 -14.94 -18.85
C LEU A 291 12.57 -16.16 -18.18
N LYS A 292 12.59 -17.33 -18.83
CA LYS A 292 12.09 -18.59 -18.26
C LYS A 292 12.91 -19.02 -17.04
N ALA A 293 14.23 -18.83 -17.09
CA ALA A 293 15.11 -19.11 -15.94
C ALA A 293 14.83 -18.16 -14.76
N ILE A 294 14.68 -16.86 -15.02
CA ILE A 294 14.34 -15.86 -13.99
C ILE A 294 12.98 -16.18 -13.36
N ARG A 295 11.97 -16.45 -14.19
CA ARG A 295 10.63 -16.84 -13.73
C ARG A 295 10.66 -18.05 -12.80
N THR A 296 11.40 -19.10 -13.18
CA THR A 296 11.53 -20.32 -12.37
C THR A 296 12.16 -20.01 -11.01
N ASP A 297 13.19 -19.17 -10.97
CA ASP A 297 13.80 -18.75 -9.71
C ASP A 297 12.84 -17.90 -8.87
N ALA A 298 12.19 -16.91 -9.48
CA ALA A 298 11.23 -16.05 -8.80
C ALA A 298 10.04 -16.84 -8.21
N GLU A 299 9.50 -17.83 -8.93
CA GLU A 299 8.45 -18.74 -8.44
C GLU A 299 8.95 -19.57 -7.25
N SER A 300 10.20 -20.05 -7.29
CA SER A 300 10.84 -20.78 -6.19
C SER A 300 11.00 -19.89 -4.95
N GLN A 301 11.49 -18.66 -5.10
CA GLN A 301 11.62 -17.70 -4.00
C GLN A 301 10.25 -17.30 -3.43
N SER A 302 9.25 -17.15 -4.28
CA SER A 302 7.86 -16.89 -3.88
C SER A 302 7.31 -18.03 -3.01
N ALA A 303 7.59 -19.29 -3.37
CA ALA A 303 7.17 -20.44 -2.58
C ALA A 303 7.81 -20.45 -1.18
N LEU A 304 9.11 -20.14 -1.09
CA LEU A 304 9.83 -20.01 0.19
C LEU A 304 9.28 -18.85 1.04
N ALA A 305 9.00 -17.70 0.42
CA ALA A 305 8.41 -16.55 1.09
C ALA A 305 7.00 -16.87 1.65
N ARG A 306 6.14 -17.54 0.86
CA ARG A 306 4.81 -17.99 1.32
C ARG A 306 4.88 -18.94 2.50
N GLN A 307 5.86 -19.85 2.51
CA GLN A 307 6.05 -20.77 3.64
C GLN A 307 6.35 -19.99 4.93
N ALA A 308 7.26 -19.01 4.88
CA ALA A 308 7.54 -18.16 6.03
C ALA A 308 6.33 -17.29 6.42
N LEU A 309 5.65 -16.69 5.44
CA LEU A 309 4.47 -15.86 5.64
C LEU A 309 3.36 -16.62 6.37
N SER A 310 3.11 -17.89 6.03
CA SER A 310 2.09 -18.71 6.69
C SER A 310 2.31 -18.84 8.20
N MET A 311 3.56 -18.94 8.64
CA MET A 311 3.93 -19.03 10.06
C MET A 311 3.82 -17.66 10.74
N ILE A 312 4.13 -16.58 10.02
CA ILE A 312 3.99 -15.21 10.49
C ILE A 312 2.51 -14.85 10.66
N ASP A 313 1.67 -15.12 9.66
CA ASP A 313 0.22 -14.90 9.70
C ASP A 313 -0.44 -15.67 10.85
N TYR A 314 -0.03 -16.92 11.07
CA TYR A 314 -0.47 -17.67 12.23
C TYR A 314 -0.06 -17.00 13.55
N ALA A 315 1.14 -16.43 13.64
CA ALA A 315 1.56 -15.69 14.83
C ALA A 315 0.76 -14.39 15.04
N VAL A 316 0.52 -13.61 13.98
CA VAL A 316 -0.31 -12.40 14.00
C VAL A 316 -1.72 -12.70 14.48
N THR A 317 -2.36 -13.74 13.92
CA THR A 317 -3.72 -14.14 14.32
C THR A 317 -3.80 -14.60 15.76
N GLN A 318 -2.84 -15.40 16.25
CA GLN A 318 -2.81 -15.81 17.66
C GLN A 318 -2.58 -14.63 18.60
N ARG A 319 -1.75 -13.65 18.21
CA ARG A 319 -1.52 -12.43 18.99
C ARG A 319 -2.78 -11.57 19.08
N ALA A 320 -3.48 -11.38 17.96
CA ALA A 320 -4.75 -10.65 17.93
C ALA A 320 -5.81 -11.34 18.80
N LEU A 321 -5.88 -12.69 18.76
CA LEU A 321 -6.78 -13.46 19.62
C LEU A 321 -6.43 -13.27 21.11
N ALA A 322 -5.16 -13.39 21.48
CA ALA A 322 -4.72 -13.20 22.87
C ALA A 322 -5.01 -11.77 23.36
N ALA A 323 -4.81 -10.75 22.52
CA ALA A 323 -5.16 -9.36 22.83
C ALA A 323 -6.66 -9.18 23.06
N THR A 324 -7.49 -9.78 22.19
CA THR A 324 -8.95 -9.75 22.33
C THR A 324 -9.41 -10.44 23.61
N THR A 325 -8.88 -11.62 23.92
CA THR A 325 -9.17 -12.34 25.16
C THR A 325 -8.77 -11.53 26.39
N ARG A 326 -7.59 -10.89 26.38
CA ARG A 326 -7.15 -10.04 27.49
C ARG A 326 -8.04 -8.80 27.66
N SER A 327 -8.44 -8.17 26.57
CA SER A 327 -9.39 -7.05 26.62
C SER A 327 -10.76 -7.48 27.17
N GLY A 328 -11.27 -8.64 26.75
CA GLY A 328 -12.49 -9.23 27.30
C GLY A 328 -12.40 -9.53 28.79
N LEU A 329 -11.29 -10.11 29.26
CA LEU A 329 -11.04 -10.36 30.68
C LEU A 329 -10.93 -9.07 31.50
N GLN A 330 -10.29 -8.03 30.96
CA GLN A 330 -10.22 -6.72 31.62
C GLN A 330 -11.61 -6.07 31.75
N THR A 331 -12.44 -6.20 30.71
CA THR A 331 -13.82 -5.70 30.73
C THR A 331 -14.65 -6.46 31.77
N ALA A 332 -14.58 -7.80 31.77
CA ALA A 332 -15.27 -8.62 32.76
C ALA A 332 -14.79 -8.36 34.20
N LEU A 333 -13.50 -8.06 34.40
CA LEU A 333 -12.97 -7.65 35.69
C LEU A 333 -13.54 -6.29 36.12
N ALA A 334 -13.64 -5.32 35.21
CA ALA A 334 -14.22 -4.01 35.51
C ALA A 334 -15.71 -4.13 35.87
N ASP A 335 -16.48 -4.89 35.09
CA ASP A 335 -17.90 -5.14 35.33
C ASP A 335 -18.12 -5.88 36.66
N GLY A 336 -17.32 -6.92 36.93
CA GLY A 336 -17.37 -7.68 38.17
C GLY A 336 -16.97 -6.85 39.40
N THR A 337 -15.99 -5.95 39.24
CA THR A 337 -15.58 -5.01 40.29
C THR A 337 -16.72 -4.04 40.61
N SER A 338 -17.32 -3.44 39.58
CA SER A 338 -18.48 -2.53 39.75
C SER A 338 -19.63 -3.23 40.45
N ALA A 339 -19.97 -4.47 40.04
CA ALA A 339 -21.07 -5.22 40.65
C ALA A 339 -20.81 -5.55 42.13
N LEU A 340 -19.57 -5.90 42.50
CA LEU A 340 -19.19 -6.14 43.90
C LEU A 340 -19.22 -4.86 44.73
N GLU A 341 -18.77 -3.73 44.16
CA GLU A 341 -18.84 -2.42 44.82
C GLU A 341 -20.28 -1.95 45.02
N ASP A 342 -21.14 -2.15 44.02
CA ASP A 342 -22.58 -1.84 44.10
C ASP A 342 -23.28 -2.71 45.16
N GLN A 343 -22.98 -4.01 45.22
CA GLN A 343 -23.50 -4.91 46.25
C GLN A 343 -23.01 -4.49 47.65
N LEU A 344 -21.74 -4.14 47.79
CA LEU A 344 -21.18 -3.63 49.05
C LEU A 344 -21.87 -2.34 49.49
N ALA A 345 -22.10 -1.40 48.57
CA ALA A 345 -22.80 -0.16 48.83
C ALA A 345 -24.24 -0.41 49.28
N ALA A 346 -24.96 -1.33 48.61
CA ALA A 346 -26.32 -1.70 48.98
C ALA A 346 -26.40 -2.36 50.38
N GLU A 347 -25.47 -3.26 50.71
CA GLU A 347 -25.42 -3.91 52.02
C GLU A 347 -25.05 -2.92 53.14
N ILE A 348 -24.12 -1.99 52.89
CA ILE A 348 -23.80 -0.91 53.84
C ILE A 348 -25.01 0.00 54.05
N ALA A 349 -25.68 0.43 52.97
CA ALA A 349 -26.87 1.27 53.06
C ALA A 349 -28.01 0.60 53.85
N HIS A 350 -28.24 -0.71 53.64
CA HIS A 350 -29.20 -1.48 54.41
C HIS A 350 -28.82 -1.53 55.91
N MET A 351 -27.53 -1.67 56.23
CA MET A 351 -27.06 -1.67 57.61
C MET A 351 -27.17 -0.30 58.27
N ASP A 352 -26.87 0.78 57.55
CA ASP A 352 -27.03 2.14 58.05
C ASP A 352 -28.51 2.47 58.28
N ALA A 353 -29.41 2.04 57.39
CA ALA A 353 -30.85 2.13 57.61
C ALA A 353 -31.31 1.35 58.85
N ALA A 354 -30.75 0.15 59.08
CA ALA A 354 -31.04 -0.65 60.27
C ALA A 354 -30.52 0.02 61.57
N LYS A 355 -29.36 0.69 61.53
CA LYS A 355 -28.86 1.49 62.66
C LYS A 355 -29.78 2.66 62.97
N ILE A 356 -30.13 3.46 61.96
CA ILE A 356 -31.06 4.59 62.09
C ILE A 356 -32.38 4.09 62.69
N SER A 357 -32.93 2.98 62.17
CA SER A 357 -34.15 2.39 62.71
C SER A 357 -34.00 2.04 64.19
N ARG A 358 -32.92 1.37 64.60
CA ARG A 358 -32.68 1.03 66.02
C ARG A 358 -32.51 2.25 66.92
N GLU A 359 -31.82 3.29 66.45
CA GLU A 359 -31.68 4.56 67.17
C GLU A 359 -33.03 5.27 67.33
N THR A 360 -33.87 5.28 66.29
CA THR A 360 -35.23 5.84 66.39
C THR A 360 -36.11 5.04 67.35
N THR A 361 -36.03 3.71 67.36
CA THR A 361 -36.76 2.88 68.33
C THR A 361 -36.29 3.16 69.75
N PHE A 362 -34.98 3.31 69.97
CA PHE A 362 -34.43 3.70 71.26
C PHE A 362 -34.97 5.07 71.72
N GLU A 363 -34.94 6.09 70.87
CA GLU A 363 -35.40 7.43 71.26
C GLU A 363 -36.90 7.45 71.54
N THR A 364 -37.71 6.71 70.76
CA THR A 364 -39.15 6.58 71.01
C THR A 364 -39.46 5.84 72.32
N ASP A 365 -38.75 4.76 72.64
CA ASP A 365 -38.95 4.03 73.91
C ASP A 365 -38.43 4.84 75.10
N LYS A 366 -37.35 5.61 74.94
CA LYS A 366 -36.87 6.56 75.94
C LYS A 366 -37.90 7.66 76.20
N MET A 367 -38.45 8.28 75.16
CA MET A 367 -39.53 9.27 75.30
C MET A 367 -40.75 8.68 76.01
N ARG A 368 -41.16 7.44 75.69
CA ARG A 368 -42.27 6.77 76.41
C ARG A 368 -41.99 6.60 77.91
N ILE A 369 -40.76 6.26 78.28
CA ILE A 369 -40.35 6.15 79.69
C ILE A 369 -40.35 7.53 80.36
N GLU A 370 -39.88 8.57 79.67
CA GLU A 370 -39.89 9.96 80.16
C GLU A 370 -41.32 10.53 80.29
N GLU A 371 -42.22 10.27 79.33
CA GLU A 371 -43.64 10.63 79.38
C GLU A 371 -44.38 9.89 80.52
N ALA A 372 -44.12 8.59 80.69
CA ALA A 372 -44.66 7.82 81.79
C ALA A 372 -44.15 8.33 83.15
N LEU A 373 -42.88 8.75 83.22
CA LEU A 373 -42.29 9.33 84.42
C LEU A 373 -42.93 10.68 84.74
N THR A 374 -43.04 11.60 83.77
CA THR A 374 -43.67 12.91 83.98
C THR A 374 -45.14 12.80 84.39
N THR A 375 -45.89 11.87 83.79
CA THR A 375 -47.28 11.58 84.20
C THR A 375 -47.32 11.05 85.65
N SER A 376 -46.44 10.11 85.99
CA SER A 376 -46.35 9.56 87.35
C SER A 376 -45.92 10.61 88.37
N GLU A 377 -45.03 11.54 88.00
CA GLU A 377 -44.60 12.65 88.84
C GLU A 377 -45.75 13.63 89.08
N GLN A 378 -46.49 13.99 88.03
CA GLN A 378 -47.65 14.89 88.15
C GLN A 378 -48.76 14.28 89.03
N GLU A 379 -49.02 12.97 88.90
CA GLU A 379 -49.93 12.26 89.79
C GLU A 379 -49.42 12.22 91.23
N SER A 380 -48.12 11.97 91.43
CA SER A 380 -47.53 11.93 92.76
C SER A 380 -47.54 13.31 93.42
N ASP A 381 -47.27 14.38 92.68
CA ASP A 381 -47.37 15.77 93.14
C ASP A 381 -48.82 16.14 93.49
N GLY A 382 -49.80 15.66 92.71
CA GLY A 382 -51.22 15.79 93.04
C GLY A 382 -51.60 15.07 94.33
N ARG A 383 -51.15 13.82 94.51
CA ARG A 383 -51.35 13.05 95.76
C ARG A 383 -50.65 13.70 96.96
N ARG A 384 -49.44 14.20 96.76
CA ARG A 384 -48.66 14.93 97.76
C ARG A 384 -49.38 16.20 98.20
N ALA A 385 -49.89 17.00 97.28
CA ALA A 385 -50.61 18.24 97.59
C ALA A 385 -51.86 17.96 98.43
N VAL A 386 -52.63 16.91 98.11
CA VAL A 386 -53.79 16.47 98.90
C VAL A 386 -53.37 16.06 100.32
N LEU A 387 -52.31 15.24 100.44
CA LEU A 387 -51.81 14.80 101.74
C LEU A 387 -51.26 15.96 102.59
N GLU A 388 -50.60 16.94 101.98
CA GLU A 388 -50.11 18.15 102.65
C GLU A 388 -51.25 19.07 103.10
N ASP A 389 -52.36 19.13 102.35
CA ASP A 389 -53.57 19.86 102.74
C ASP A 389 -54.31 19.16 103.88
N ASP A 390 -54.45 17.84 103.81
CA ASP A 390 -55.01 17.00 104.89
C ASP A 390 -54.19 17.14 106.18
N ILE A 391 -52.85 17.15 106.08
CA ILE A 391 -51.95 17.39 107.22
C ILE A 391 -52.23 18.76 107.85
N ARG A 392 -52.35 19.82 107.03
CA ARG A 392 -52.65 21.18 107.53
C ARG A 392 -54.03 21.24 108.19
N SER A 393 -55.06 20.71 107.54
CA SER A 393 -56.43 20.63 108.06
C SER A 393 -56.50 19.89 109.40
N GLN A 394 -55.79 18.77 109.53
CA GLN A 394 -55.74 18.00 110.77
C GLN A 394 -54.94 18.70 111.86
N GLN A 395 -53.85 19.40 111.52
CA GLN A 395 -53.11 20.24 112.47
C GLN A 395 -53.99 21.37 113.00
N ASP A 396 -54.76 22.05 112.16
CA ASP A 396 -55.72 23.09 112.56
C ASP A 396 -56.83 22.53 113.44
N THR A 397 -57.36 21.35 113.11
CA THR A 397 -58.38 20.66 113.90
C THR A 397 -57.85 20.25 115.28
N ILE A 398 -56.62 19.71 115.35
CA ILE A 398 -55.94 19.41 116.61
C ILE A 398 -55.72 20.69 117.42
N ALA A 399 -55.26 21.78 116.80
CA ALA A 399 -55.05 23.05 117.49
C ALA A 399 -56.35 23.61 118.08
N ARG A 400 -57.46 23.56 117.33
CA ARG A 400 -58.79 23.92 117.82
C ARG A 400 -59.25 23.03 118.99
N LEU A 401 -59.13 21.71 118.85
CA LEU A 401 -59.53 20.76 119.91
C LEU A 401 -58.65 20.87 121.16
N GLN A 402 -57.37 21.18 121.00
CA GLN A 402 -56.47 21.45 122.14
C GLN A 402 -56.82 22.77 122.84
N ASN A 403 -57.21 23.82 122.10
CA ASN A 403 -57.70 25.07 122.70
C ASN A 403 -59.01 24.83 123.47
N LEU A 404 -59.98 24.13 122.87
CA LEU A 404 -61.23 23.73 123.54
C LEU A 404 -60.98 22.88 124.80
N LYS A 405 -59.99 21.98 124.76
CA LYS A 405 -59.59 21.21 125.94
C LYS A 405 -59.02 22.08 127.06
N ARG A 406 -58.29 23.16 126.73
CA ARG A 406 -57.83 24.13 127.74
C ARG A 406 -58.99 24.97 128.29
N GLU A 407 -59.96 25.33 127.45
CA GLU A 407 -61.17 26.05 127.85
C GLU A 407 -62.08 25.21 128.76
N GLU A 408 -62.35 23.93 128.44
CA GLU A 408 -63.09 23.00 129.32
C GLU A 408 -62.37 22.78 130.65
N ALA A 409 -61.04 22.69 130.63
CA ALA A 409 -60.25 22.58 131.87
C ALA A 409 -60.32 23.85 132.73
N ALA A 410 -60.53 25.03 132.13
CA ALA A 410 -60.65 26.30 132.84
C ALA A 410 -62.06 26.57 133.41
N ALA A 411 -63.11 25.96 132.84
CA ALA A 411 -64.50 26.14 133.28
C ALA A 411 -64.91 25.25 134.49
N SER A 412 -64.18 24.16 134.77
CA SER A 412 -64.53 23.18 135.81
C SER A 412 -63.86 23.43 137.18
N SER A 413 -63.93 24.65 137.74
CA SER A 413 -63.41 24.96 139.08
C SER A 413 -64.52 25.01 140.16
N SER A 414 -64.92 23.87 140.74
CA SER A 414 -65.56 23.80 142.08
C SER A 414 -65.81 22.36 142.56
N ILE A 415 -65.07 21.95 143.61
CA ILE A 415 -65.40 20.94 144.66
C ILE A 415 -65.71 19.49 144.19
N ASN A 416 -64.67 18.70 143.86
CA ASN A 416 -64.39 17.35 144.43
C ASN A 416 -63.15 16.68 143.77
N PRO A 417 -62.14 16.15 144.50
CA PRO A 417 -60.85 15.74 143.92
C PRO A 417 -60.77 14.29 143.38
N LEU A 418 -61.89 13.62 143.07
CA LEU A 418 -61.90 12.19 142.70
C LEU A 418 -62.79 11.81 141.50
N LYS A 419 -63.21 12.79 140.70
CA LYS A 419 -63.78 12.57 139.35
C LYS A 419 -63.22 13.61 138.39
N TRP A 420 -62.15 13.27 137.68
CA TRP A 420 -61.77 14.00 136.47
C TRP A 420 -62.78 13.64 135.38
N GLU A 421 -63.66 14.56 135.04
CA GLU A 421 -64.46 14.45 133.82
C GLU A 421 -63.52 14.45 132.62
N ARG A 422 -63.64 13.39 131.82
CA ARG A 422 -62.88 13.17 130.59
C ARG A 422 -63.28 14.28 129.62
N PHE A 423 -62.29 15.00 129.05
CA PHE A 423 -62.52 16.00 127.98
C PHE A 423 -63.57 15.45 127.01
N SER A 424 -64.68 16.17 126.84
CA SER A 424 -65.89 15.62 126.23
C SER A 424 -65.65 15.13 124.80
N ARG A 425 -64.66 15.71 124.12
CA ARG A 425 -64.22 15.37 122.74
C ARG A 425 -62.85 14.68 122.67
N SER A 426 -62.48 13.92 123.71
CA SER A 426 -61.21 13.17 123.79
C SER A 426 -61.01 12.18 122.65
N THR A 427 -62.09 11.59 122.14
CA THR A 427 -62.06 10.66 121.01
C THR A 427 -61.76 11.39 119.71
N GLU A 428 -62.41 12.54 119.46
CA GLU A 428 -62.15 13.38 118.27
C GLU A 428 -60.69 13.88 118.22
N LEU A 429 -60.10 14.26 119.36
CA LEU A 429 -58.70 14.68 119.42
C LEU A 429 -57.74 13.51 119.14
N ALA A 430 -58.04 12.31 119.66
CA ALA A 430 -57.22 11.12 119.42
C ALA A 430 -57.33 10.64 117.96
N GLU A 431 -58.52 10.73 117.36
CA GLU A 431 -58.77 10.44 115.96
C GLU A 431 -58.04 11.42 115.04
N ALA A 432 -58.07 12.73 115.34
CA ALA A 432 -57.34 13.74 114.55
C ALA A 432 -55.82 13.56 114.64
N VAL A 433 -55.27 13.24 115.82
CA VAL A 433 -53.83 12.94 116.00
C VAL A 433 -53.44 11.66 115.27
N SER A 434 -54.28 10.62 115.33
CA SER A 434 -54.06 9.37 114.59
C SER A 434 -54.09 9.60 113.09
N ALA A 435 -55.07 10.36 112.59
CA ALA A 435 -55.20 10.71 111.19
C ALA A 435 -53.99 11.54 110.70
N LEU A 436 -53.50 12.49 111.51
CA LEU A 436 -52.29 13.28 111.19
C LEU A 436 -51.06 12.39 111.05
N ARG A 437 -50.92 11.42 111.96
CA ARG A 437 -49.83 10.45 111.91
C ARG A 437 -49.93 9.58 110.64
N MET A 438 -51.13 9.13 110.28
CA MET A 438 -51.35 8.35 109.07
C MET A 438 -51.09 9.17 107.80
N SER A 439 -51.54 10.43 107.75
CA SER A 439 -51.30 11.31 106.60
C SER A 439 -49.82 11.63 106.41
N LYS A 440 -49.08 11.92 107.51
CA LYS A 440 -47.61 12.06 107.46
C LYS A 440 -46.89 10.79 107.03
N GLN A 441 -47.35 9.63 107.48
CA GLN A 441 -46.77 8.35 107.07
C GLN A 441 -47.05 8.05 105.59
N ASN A 442 -48.25 8.37 105.10
CA ASN A 442 -48.63 8.23 103.70
C ASN A 442 -47.83 9.17 102.80
N LEU A 443 -47.60 10.43 103.22
CA LEU A 443 -46.73 11.37 102.51
C LEU A 443 -45.32 10.81 102.34
N LYS A 444 -44.74 10.28 103.42
CA LYS A 444 -43.41 9.66 103.39
C LYS A 444 -43.36 8.41 102.50
N ASN A 445 -44.42 7.60 102.50
CA ASN A 445 -44.53 6.42 101.64
C ASN A 445 -44.65 6.82 100.15
N GLU A 446 -45.38 7.89 99.84
CA GLU A 446 -45.52 8.43 98.48
C GLU A 446 -44.19 9.00 97.97
N GLU A 447 -43.47 9.78 98.79
CA GLU A 447 -42.12 10.27 98.45
C GLU A 447 -41.14 9.12 98.15
N LEU A 448 -41.21 8.04 98.94
CA LEU A 448 -40.34 6.87 98.77
C LEU A 448 -40.74 6.02 97.56
N ALA A 449 -42.04 5.95 97.24
CA ALA A 449 -42.53 5.29 96.03
C ALA A 449 -42.14 6.07 94.76
N ASN A 450 -42.22 7.40 94.79
CA ASN A 450 -41.83 8.28 93.68
C ASN A 450 -40.31 8.21 93.42
N GLU A 451 -39.48 8.25 94.47
CA GLU A 451 -38.03 8.10 94.33
C GLU A 451 -37.65 6.72 93.79
N LYS A 452 -38.36 5.66 94.19
CA LYS A 452 -38.19 4.32 93.63
C LYS A 452 -38.58 4.26 92.14
N ALA A 453 -39.69 4.88 91.75
CA ALA A 453 -40.13 4.95 90.35
C ALA A 453 -39.11 5.68 89.46
N ARG A 454 -38.53 6.80 89.94
CA ARG A 454 -37.41 7.48 89.28
C ARG A 454 -36.18 6.59 89.13
N GLY A 455 -35.83 5.85 90.18
CA GLY A 455 -34.72 4.91 90.17
C GLY A 455 -34.90 3.77 89.16
N ASP A 456 -36.12 3.22 89.07
CA ASP A 456 -36.44 2.13 88.14
C ASP A 456 -36.51 2.64 86.69
N ALA A 457 -37.04 3.85 86.43
CA ALA A 457 -37.02 4.49 85.12
C ALA A 457 -35.58 4.75 84.62
N ARG A 458 -34.69 5.26 85.47
CA ARG A 458 -33.26 5.45 85.13
C ARG A 458 -32.58 4.13 84.79
N LYS A 459 -32.87 3.05 85.54
CA LYS A 459 -32.33 1.72 85.24
C LYS A 459 -32.84 1.17 83.90
N ALA A 460 -34.12 1.40 83.58
CA ALA A 460 -34.70 1.00 82.30
C ALA A 460 -34.02 1.72 81.12
N VAL A 461 -33.85 3.04 81.20
CA VAL A 461 -33.13 3.83 80.17
C VAL A 461 -31.67 3.36 80.03
N HIS A 462 -30.94 3.19 81.13
CA HIS A 462 -29.57 2.65 81.07
C HIS A 462 -29.48 1.21 80.53
N SER A 463 -30.53 0.39 80.70
CA SER A 463 -30.59 -0.93 80.08
C SER A 463 -30.78 -0.84 78.58
N LEU A 464 -31.66 0.06 78.11
CA LEU A 464 -31.89 0.35 76.70
C LEU A 464 -30.63 0.91 76.03
N GLU A 465 -29.93 1.86 76.67
CA GLU A 465 -28.67 2.43 76.16
C GLU A 465 -27.58 1.36 75.99
N ARG A 466 -27.44 0.46 76.96
CA ARG A 466 -26.50 -0.66 76.86
C ARG A 466 -26.87 -1.64 75.74
N GLY A 467 -28.17 -1.89 75.55
CA GLY A 467 -28.69 -2.69 74.44
C GLY A 467 -28.33 -2.07 73.09
N LEU A 468 -28.67 -0.79 72.89
CA LEU A 468 -28.37 -0.04 71.67
C LEU A 468 -26.87 -0.03 71.37
N LYS A 469 -26.02 0.26 72.36
CA LYS A 469 -24.57 0.29 72.19
C LYS A 469 -24.02 -1.06 71.73
N LYS A 470 -24.54 -2.16 72.28
CA LYS A 470 -24.14 -3.51 71.85
C LYS A 470 -24.55 -3.78 70.40
N ASP A 471 -25.78 -3.44 70.04
CA ASP A 471 -26.32 -3.66 68.69
C ASP A 471 -25.59 -2.84 67.63
N LEU A 472 -25.20 -1.60 67.94
CA LEU A 472 -24.40 -0.74 67.05
C LEU A 472 -23.00 -1.32 66.82
N VAL A 473 -22.34 -1.81 67.86
CA VAL A 473 -21.03 -2.48 67.75
C VAL A 473 -21.12 -3.75 66.92
N GLU A 474 -22.18 -4.56 67.10
CA GLU A 474 -22.40 -5.74 66.26
C GLU A 474 -22.61 -5.39 64.79
N CYS A 475 -23.33 -4.31 64.49
CA CYS A 475 -23.45 -3.77 63.13
C CYS A 475 -22.11 -3.32 62.56
N ASP A 476 -21.27 -2.61 63.32
CA ASP A 476 -19.95 -2.17 62.86
C ASP A 476 -19.01 -3.36 62.55
N VAL A 477 -19.02 -4.38 63.41
CA VAL A 477 -18.22 -5.60 63.20
C VAL A 477 -18.67 -6.33 61.93
N ARG A 478 -19.99 -6.46 61.70
CA ARG A 478 -20.52 -7.06 60.47
C ARG A 478 -20.15 -6.25 59.23
N ALA A 479 -20.27 -4.91 59.27
CA ALA A 479 -19.91 -4.03 58.15
C ALA A 479 -18.44 -4.18 57.78
N LYS A 480 -17.56 -4.22 58.80
CA LYS A 480 -16.14 -4.43 58.59
C LYS A 480 -15.85 -5.79 57.96
N LYS A 481 -16.50 -6.86 58.44
CA LYS A 481 -16.33 -8.20 57.87
C LYS A 481 -16.72 -8.27 56.40
N ILE A 482 -17.86 -7.68 56.02
CA ILE A 482 -18.32 -7.63 54.62
C ILE A 482 -17.31 -6.87 53.75
N ARG A 483 -16.84 -5.70 54.20
CA ARG A 483 -15.78 -4.94 53.48
C ARG A 483 -14.51 -5.76 53.29
N ASP A 484 -14.05 -6.45 54.33
CA ASP A 484 -12.84 -7.26 54.28
C ASP A 484 -13.00 -8.45 53.32
N ASP A 485 -14.18 -9.07 53.26
CA ASP A 485 -14.45 -10.21 52.38
C ASP A 485 -14.57 -9.77 50.90
N VAL A 486 -15.21 -8.63 50.62
CA VAL A 486 -15.23 -8.02 49.26
C VAL A 486 -13.83 -7.63 48.81
N ALA A 487 -13.02 -7.03 49.68
CA ALA A 487 -11.64 -6.67 49.36
C ALA A 487 -10.76 -7.89 49.04
N LYS A 488 -10.97 -9.03 49.73
CA LYS A 488 -10.28 -10.28 49.40
C LYS A 488 -10.70 -10.83 48.04
N GLU A 489 -11.99 -10.81 47.71
CA GLU A 489 -12.47 -11.32 46.42
C GLU A 489 -12.00 -10.42 45.26
N LEU A 490 -12.03 -9.10 45.40
CA LEU A 490 -11.46 -8.16 44.41
C LEU A 490 -9.97 -8.42 44.17
N LYS A 491 -9.21 -8.63 45.25
CA LYS A 491 -7.77 -8.96 45.15
C LYS A 491 -7.54 -10.27 44.41
N LYS A 492 -8.38 -11.29 44.66
CA LYS A 492 -8.33 -12.59 44.00
C LYS A 492 -8.68 -12.49 42.51
N GLN A 493 -9.76 -11.79 42.16
CA GLN A 493 -10.16 -11.55 40.76
C GLN A 493 -9.08 -10.79 39.99
N THR A 494 -8.45 -9.79 40.62
CA THR A 494 -7.32 -9.05 40.02
C THR A 494 -6.12 -9.96 39.75
N LEU A 495 -5.77 -10.83 40.71
CA LEU A 495 -4.68 -11.80 40.56
C LEU A 495 -4.98 -12.81 39.44
N ASP A 496 -6.20 -13.30 39.34
CA ASP A 496 -6.60 -14.25 38.30
C ASP A 496 -6.61 -13.61 36.91
N ALA A 497 -7.05 -12.35 36.78
CA ALA A 497 -6.98 -11.59 35.53
C ALA A 497 -5.55 -11.25 35.07
N GLN A 498 -4.59 -11.17 36.01
CA GLN A 498 -3.17 -10.96 35.71
C GLN A 498 -2.43 -12.24 35.27
N ARG A 499 -3.01 -13.43 35.51
CA ARG A 499 -2.39 -14.68 35.08
C ARG A 499 -2.36 -14.77 33.54
N LYS A 500 -1.28 -15.36 33.02
CA LYS A 500 -1.17 -15.64 31.58
C LYS A 500 -2.27 -16.60 31.16
N THR A 501 -2.98 -16.23 30.09
CA THR A 501 -4.03 -17.06 29.51
C THR A 501 -3.44 -18.19 28.66
N PRO A 502 -4.19 -19.27 28.40
CA PRO A 502 -3.80 -20.28 27.41
C PRO A 502 -3.53 -19.68 26.02
N GLU A 503 -4.29 -18.64 25.65
CA GLU A 503 -4.14 -17.88 24.41
C GLU A 503 -2.80 -17.13 24.38
N ASP A 504 -2.36 -16.53 25.49
CA ASP A 504 -1.03 -15.92 25.60
C ASP A 504 0.09 -16.93 25.37
N ALA A 505 -0.06 -18.15 25.92
CA ALA A 505 0.92 -19.21 25.74
C ALA A 505 0.98 -19.69 24.28
N LYS A 506 -0.18 -19.80 23.61
CA LYS A 506 -0.27 -20.13 22.18
C LYS A 506 0.33 -19.02 21.31
N ALA A 507 0.02 -17.76 21.58
CA ALA A 507 0.56 -16.60 20.88
C ALA A 507 2.09 -16.53 21.02
N HIS A 508 2.62 -16.75 22.23
CA HIS A 508 4.06 -16.81 22.46
C HIS A 508 4.72 -17.96 21.69
N LYS A 509 4.12 -19.16 21.70
CA LYS A 509 4.63 -20.31 20.93
C LYS A 509 4.62 -20.04 19.42
N ALA A 510 3.55 -19.42 18.91
CA ALA A 510 3.44 -19.04 17.51
C ALA A 510 4.48 -17.98 17.12
N SER A 511 4.70 -16.97 17.96
CA SER A 511 5.74 -15.94 17.78
C SER A 511 7.16 -16.55 17.76
N LEU A 512 7.45 -17.52 18.61
CA LEU A 512 8.74 -18.24 18.55
C LEU A 512 8.88 -19.04 17.24
N ALA A 513 7.80 -19.65 16.76
CA ALA A 513 7.82 -20.40 15.51
C ALA A 513 8.01 -19.49 14.29
N SER A 514 7.34 -18.33 14.25
CA SER A 514 7.52 -17.34 13.19
C SER A 514 8.94 -16.76 13.22
N ARG A 515 9.48 -16.41 14.39
CA ARG A 515 10.88 -15.97 14.53
C ARG A 515 11.89 -17.00 14.00
N ARG A 516 11.66 -18.29 14.26
CA ARG A 516 12.50 -19.37 13.70
C ARG A 516 12.41 -19.44 12.18
N ALA A 517 11.22 -19.29 11.61
CA ALA A 517 11.02 -19.27 10.16
C ALA A 517 11.73 -18.06 9.53
N VAL A 518 11.59 -16.86 10.11
CA VAL A 518 12.30 -15.65 9.66
C VAL A 518 13.81 -15.85 9.76
N PHE A 519 14.32 -16.40 10.87
CA PHE A 519 15.76 -16.66 11.02
C PHE A 519 16.30 -17.65 9.99
N GLN A 520 15.54 -18.70 9.64
CA GLN A 520 15.92 -19.64 8.59
C GLN A 520 16.03 -18.93 7.24
N GLN A 521 15.07 -18.06 6.91
CA GLN A 521 15.08 -17.28 5.67
C GLN A 521 16.21 -16.24 5.67
N GLN A 522 16.42 -15.50 6.76
CA GLN A 522 17.56 -14.59 6.89
C GLN A 522 18.90 -15.31 6.72
N ARG A 523 19.05 -16.53 7.25
CA ARG A 523 20.28 -17.31 7.06
C ARG A 523 20.46 -17.74 5.61
N ALA A 524 19.38 -18.04 4.89
CA ALA A 524 19.43 -18.30 3.45
C ALA A 524 19.78 -17.01 2.68
N ALA A 525 19.10 -15.91 2.98
CA ALA A 525 19.31 -14.59 2.42
C ALA A 525 20.75 -14.09 2.60
N ALA A 526 21.34 -14.25 3.79
CA ALA A 526 22.71 -13.85 4.09
C ALA A 526 23.75 -14.59 3.23
N LYS A 527 23.48 -15.84 2.85
CA LYS A 527 24.34 -16.60 1.93
C LYS A 527 24.20 -16.10 0.50
N LEU A 528 23.00 -15.67 0.12
CA LEU A 528 22.65 -15.29 -1.25
C LEU A 528 23.04 -13.84 -1.57
N ILE A 529 22.92 -12.89 -0.64
CA ILE A 529 23.11 -11.46 -0.96
C ILE A 529 24.48 -11.13 -1.57
N ALA A 530 25.54 -11.77 -1.05
CA ALA A 530 26.90 -11.59 -1.55
C ALA A 530 27.13 -12.32 -2.87
N SER A 531 26.45 -13.45 -3.13
CA SER A 531 26.54 -14.13 -4.43
C SER A 531 25.74 -13.39 -5.50
N GLU A 532 24.54 -12.91 -5.18
CA GLU A 532 23.67 -12.15 -6.08
C GLU A 532 24.33 -10.84 -6.52
N SER A 533 24.87 -10.05 -5.57
CA SER A 533 25.56 -8.79 -5.91
C SER A 533 26.80 -9.03 -6.80
N ARG A 534 27.55 -10.11 -6.55
CA ARG A 534 28.71 -10.50 -7.38
C ARG A 534 28.28 -10.98 -8.76
N GLU A 535 27.18 -11.74 -8.84
CA GLU A 535 26.67 -12.24 -10.11
C GLU A 535 26.12 -11.10 -10.98
N ALA A 536 25.42 -10.11 -10.40
CA ALA A 536 25.03 -8.89 -11.11
C ALA A 536 26.26 -8.17 -11.70
N THR A 537 27.30 -7.97 -10.89
CA THR A 537 28.56 -7.35 -11.35
C THR A 537 29.23 -8.18 -12.44
N ARG A 538 29.22 -9.52 -12.31
CA ARG A 538 29.78 -10.45 -13.30
C ARG A 538 29.03 -10.38 -14.62
N ILE A 539 27.70 -10.37 -14.58
CA ILE A 539 26.83 -10.28 -15.76
C ILE A 539 27.07 -8.94 -16.46
N GLN A 540 27.10 -7.83 -15.72
CA GLN A 540 27.41 -6.51 -16.27
C GLN A 540 28.80 -6.47 -16.91
N ALA A 541 29.82 -7.08 -16.28
CA ALA A 541 31.16 -7.17 -16.85
C ALA A 541 31.21 -8.05 -18.12
N GLN A 542 30.48 -9.16 -18.14
CA GLN A 542 30.34 -10.02 -19.33
C GLN A 542 29.66 -9.27 -20.47
N LEU A 543 28.54 -8.59 -20.19
CA LEU A 543 27.86 -7.72 -21.15
C LEU A 543 28.86 -6.69 -21.68
N ALA A 544 29.48 -5.87 -20.83
CA ALA A 544 30.46 -4.86 -21.25
C ALA A 544 31.63 -5.44 -22.09
N TYR A 545 32.10 -6.64 -21.78
CA TYR A 545 33.14 -7.32 -22.55
C TYR A 545 32.65 -7.76 -23.94
N TYR A 546 31.50 -8.45 -24.02
CA TYR A 546 30.89 -8.84 -25.29
C TYR A 546 30.61 -7.63 -26.17
N MET A 547 30.18 -6.54 -25.56
CA MET A 547 29.84 -5.28 -26.20
C MET A 547 31.06 -4.58 -26.81
N ARG A 548 32.19 -4.57 -26.11
CA ARG A 548 33.47 -4.08 -26.66
C ARG A 548 33.92 -4.93 -27.85
N ASN A 549 33.77 -6.25 -27.77
CA ASN A 549 34.16 -7.16 -28.84
C ASN A 549 33.26 -7.05 -30.07
N LEU A 550 31.96 -6.78 -29.89
CA LEU A 550 31.04 -6.49 -30.98
C LEU A 550 31.42 -5.19 -31.68
N LYS A 551 31.66 -4.10 -30.93
CA LYS A 551 32.16 -2.83 -31.50
C LYS A 551 33.40 -3.04 -32.37
N ALA A 552 34.37 -3.82 -31.89
CA ALA A 552 35.63 -4.07 -32.61
C ALA A 552 35.48 -4.98 -33.85
N ARG A 553 34.37 -5.71 -33.99
CA ARG A 553 34.06 -6.54 -35.17
C ARG A 553 33.22 -5.80 -36.20
N GLU A 554 32.51 -4.76 -35.77
CA GLU A 554 31.63 -3.94 -36.60
C GLU A 554 32.32 -2.66 -37.12
N SER A 555 33.40 -2.21 -36.46
CA SER A 555 34.39 -1.24 -36.96
C SER A 555 35.37 -1.88 -37.94
#